data_AF-A0AA38TWJ7-F1
#
_entry.id   AF-A0AA38TWJ7-F1
#
_cell.length_a   1.000
_cell.length_b   1.000
_cell.length_c   1.000
_cell.angle_alpha   90.00
_cell.angle_beta   90.00
_cell.angle_gamma   90.00
#
_symmetry.space_group_name_H-M   'P 1'
#
loop_
_entity.id
_entity.type
_entity.pdbx_description
1 polymer ?
#
loop_
_entity_poly.entity_id
_entity_poly.type
_entity_poly.pdbx_seq_one_letter_code
_entity_poly.pdbx_strand_id
1 'polypeptide(L)'
;MTICTQNQFFISGLAGDEIIRNRVLDSVYRRIMRAHQEKQCFRVIVVIPLLPGFQVACQMLLDKMGLKGYQIGKTKVFLRAGQMAELDARRAEVLGNAAKIIQRQMRTYIARKEYFLLRRAAIQLQACWREFDLSLYCLISSIRKQFEQLRREAAAVKIEKYFRCYVASKSYLTLRMSAITIQTGLRAMTARDEFRHRKQTKAAIFIQAHYHCYREYSYYKSLQKAAIVTQCGWRSRVARKELRELKMVSKALRPHVALYKISFRVGCEGDRGPQRGKGQTRKRVEELTWRLQLEKRLRTELEETKSQETAKLQDALRMMQIQIDEANAKVIKEREAARKAIEEAPPVVKETPVIVQDTEKVDTLTAEVESLKALLQNVKQEAEEAKKSLIEADARNAELMKKFKDAEKRADQ
;
A
#
# COMPACT_ATOMS: atom_id res chain seq x y z
N MET A 1 28.78 -92.56 -45.70
CA MET A 1 29.91 -91.64 -45.95
C MET A 1 30.95 -91.88 -44.87
N THR A 2 32.05 -92.52 -45.26
CA THR A 2 33.14 -92.98 -44.40
C THR A 2 33.96 -91.77 -43.97
N ILE A 3 33.97 -91.45 -42.67
CA ILE A 3 34.83 -90.40 -42.12
C ILE A 3 36.09 -91.11 -41.59
N CYS A 4 37.19 -91.04 -42.34
CA CYS A 4 38.51 -91.43 -41.86
C CYS A 4 39.02 -90.35 -40.92
N THR A 5 38.98 -90.60 -39.61
CA THR A 5 39.64 -89.73 -38.63
C THR A 5 41.11 -90.14 -38.48
N GLN A 6 41.97 -89.54 -39.30
CA GLN A 6 43.38 -89.36 -38.92
C GLN A 6 43.42 -88.39 -37.73
N ASN A 7 44.14 -88.77 -36.67
CA ASN A 7 44.35 -88.04 -35.42
C ASN A 7 44.19 -86.51 -35.52
N GLN A 8 42.98 -86.01 -35.28
CA GLN A 8 42.71 -84.60 -35.04
C GLN A 8 42.07 -84.49 -33.66
N PHE A 9 42.77 -83.82 -32.74
CA PHE A 9 42.27 -83.48 -31.42
C PHE A 9 41.03 -82.59 -31.58
N PHE A 10 39.88 -82.99 -31.02
CA PHE A 10 38.68 -82.16 -30.98
C PHE A 10 38.82 -81.12 -29.87
N ILE A 11 39.30 -79.93 -30.21
CA ILE A 11 39.24 -78.79 -29.28
C ILE A 11 37.87 -78.14 -29.44
N SER A 12 37.00 -78.29 -28.43
CA SER A 12 35.72 -77.57 -28.37
C SER A 12 35.86 -76.31 -27.50
N GLY A 13 35.64 -75.13 -28.09
CA GLY A 13 35.55 -73.87 -27.35
C GLY A 13 34.39 -73.85 -26.36
N LEU A 14 34.51 -73.03 -25.32
CA LEU A 14 33.47 -72.82 -24.32
C LEU A 14 32.40 -71.86 -24.85
N ALA A 15 31.16 -72.00 -24.37
CA ALA A 15 30.04 -71.16 -24.79
C ALA A 15 30.32 -69.67 -24.48
N GLY A 16 30.55 -68.87 -25.53
CA GLY A 16 30.88 -67.44 -25.45
C GLY A 16 31.95 -66.99 -26.44
N ASP A 17 32.76 -67.90 -26.99
CA ASP A 17 33.73 -67.57 -28.04
C ASP A 17 33.07 -67.50 -29.43
N GLU A 18 32.91 -66.29 -29.97
CA GLU A 18 32.39 -66.10 -31.34
C GLU A 18 33.39 -66.49 -32.44
N ILE A 19 34.69 -66.61 -32.08
CA ILE A 19 35.82 -66.82 -33.00
C ILE A 19 35.96 -68.29 -33.40
N ILE A 20 35.77 -69.24 -32.46
CA ILE A 20 35.96 -70.68 -32.70
C ILE A 20 34.59 -71.37 -32.82
N ARG A 21 34.03 -71.39 -34.04
CA ARG A 21 32.77 -72.11 -34.32
C ARG A 21 33.04 -73.60 -34.53
N ASN A 22 32.59 -74.45 -33.61
CA ASN A 22 32.75 -75.89 -33.71
C ASN A 22 31.76 -76.52 -34.71
N ARG A 23 32.02 -76.33 -36.01
CA ARG A 23 31.14 -76.74 -37.12
C ARG A 23 30.87 -78.25 -37.14
N VAL A 24 31.83 -79.07 -36.70
CA VAL A 24 31.69 -80.53 -36.68
C VAL A 24 30.74 -80.96 -35.56
N LEU A 25 30.94 -80.49 -34.33
CA LEU A 25 30.01 -80.78 -33.21
C LEU A 25 28.61 -80.23 -33.49
N ASP A 26 28.50 -79.04 -34.06
CA ASP A 26 27.22 -78.47 -34.49
C ASP A 26 26.53 -79.35 -35.55
N SER A 27 27.29 -79.88 -36.51
CA SER A 27 26.74 -80.75 -37.55
C SER A 27 26.28 -82.10 -36.99
N VAL A 28 27.01 -82.66 -36.02
CA VAL A 28 26.64 -83.89 -35.31
C VAL A 28 25.42 -83.64 -34.42
N TYR A 29 25.42 -82.56 -33.65
CA TYR A 29 24.29 -82.13 -32.81
C TYR A 29 23.02 -81.93 -33.65
N ARG A 30 23.10 -81.19 -34.76
CA ARG A 30 21.95 -80.99 -35.67
C ARG A 30 21.42 -82.30 -36.24
N ARG A 31 22.31 -83.25 -36.61
CA ARG A 31 21.90 -84.57 -37.11
C ARG A 31 21.21 -85.42 -36.03
N ILE A 32 21.74 -85.41 -34.80
CA ILE A 32 21.12 -86.11 -33.66
C ILE A 32 19.76 -85.47 -33.32
N MET A 33 19.69 -84.14 -33.27
CA MET A 33 18.45 -83.42 -33.00
C MET A 33 17.39 -83.66 -34.08
N ARG A 34 17.78 -83.68 -35.36
CA ARG A 34 16.90 -84.05 -36.46
C ARG A 34 16.37 -85.47 -36.30
N ALA A 35 17.25 -86.44 -36.05
CA ALA A 35 16.85 -87.84 -35.85
C ALA A 35 15.93 -88.01 -34.62
N HIS A 36 16.16 -87.26 -33.54
CA HIS A 36 15.29 -87.24 -32.36
C HIS A 36 13.90 -86.65 -32.66
N GLN A 37 13.83 -85.53 -33.38
CA GLN A 37 12.57 -84.91 -33.81
C GLN A 37 11.76 -85.83 -34.74
N GLU A 38 12.44 -86.52 -35.65
CA GLU A 38 11.83 -87.45 -36.60
C GLU A 38 11.58 -88.85 -36.02
N LYS A 39 11.88 -89.07 -34.71
CA LYS A 39 11.82 -90.38 -34.02
C LYS A 39 12.56 -91.52 -34.74
N GLN A 40 13.62 -91.20 -35.49
CA GLN A 40 14.41 -92.19 -36.21
C GLN A 40 15.51 -92.77 -35.32
N CYS A 41 15.66 -94.09 -35.33
CA CYS A 41 16.80 -94.76 -34.70
C CYS A 41 18.06 -94.44 -35.50
N PHE A 42 18.99 -93.68 -34.91
CA PHE A 42 20.29 -93.44 -35.52
C PHE A 42 21.35 -94.34 -34.88
N ARG A 43 22.23 -94.91 -35.72
CA ARG A 43 23.31 -95.78 -35.28
C ARG A 43 24.63 -95.02 -35.36
N VAL A 44 25.25 -94.77 -34.21
CA VAL A 44 26.59 -94.17 -34.15
C VAL A 44 27.60 -95.29 -34.38
N ILE A 45 28.31 -95.22 -35.51
CA ILE A 45 29.41 -96.12 -35.84
C ILE A 45 30.70 -95.37 -35.59
N VAL A 46 31.39 -95.71 -34.51
CA VAL A 46 32.76 -95.24 -34.26
C VAL A 46 33.69 -96.19 -34.97
N VAL A 47 34.26 -95.74 -36.11
CA VAL A 47 35.27 -96.51 -36.84
C VAL A 47 36.60 -96.29 -36.13
N ILE A 48 36.94 -97.21 -35.22
CA ILE A 48 38.29 -97.27 -34.66
C ILE A 48 39.14 -97.95 -35.73
N PRO A 49 40.20 -97.30 -36.28
CA PRO A 49 41.06 -97.93 -37.26
C PRO A 49 41.64 -99.22 -36.65
N LEU A 50 41.53 -100.33 -37.39
CA LEU A 50 42.12 -101.62 -37.02
C LEU A 50 43.63 -101.47 -37.00
N LEU A 51 44.17 -101.08 -35.84
CA LEU A 51 45.59 -101.23 -35.54
C LEU A 51 45.93 -102.73 -35.61
N PRO A 52 47.11 -103.11 -36.13
CA PRO A 52 47.59 -104.50 -36.11
C PRO A 52 47.78 -104.93 -34.66
N GLY A 53 46.70 -105.42 -34.06
CA GLY A 53 46.61 -105.61 -32.62
C GLY A 53 45.20 -105.81 -32.10
N PHE A 54 44.21 -106.19 -32.92
CA PHE A 54 42.84 -106.47 -32.44
C PHE A 54 42.83 -107.41 -31.22
N GLN A 55 43.60 -108.49 -31.29
CA GLN A 55 43.77 -109.43 -30.18
C GLN A 55 44.40 -108.75 -28.95
N VAL A 56 45.47 -107.98 -29.15
CA VAL A 56 46.19 -107.27 -28.08
C VAL A 56 45.33 -106.18 -27.43
N ALA A 57 44.60 -105.39 -28.22
CA ALA A 57 43.75 -104.31 -27.74
C ALA A 57 42.52 -104.85 -26.99
N CYS A 58 41.88 -105.90 -27.50
CA CYS A 58 40.79 -106.57 -26.79
C CYS A 58 41.27 -107.23 -25.49
N GLN A 59 42.46 -107.84 -25.50
CA GLN A 59 43.08 -108.41 -24.30
C GLN A 59 43.36 -107.32 -23.25
N MET A 60 44.02 -106.23 -23.64
CA MET A 60 44.27 -105.08 -22.76
C MET A 60 42.99 -104.45 -22.19
N LEU A 61 41.93 -104.35 -23.00
CA LEU A 61 40.63 -103.82 -22.56
C LEU A 61 39.96 -104.75 -21.53
N LEU A 62 39.93 -106.05 -21.80
CA LEU A 62 39.32 -107.05 -20.92
C LEU A 62 40.10 -107.21 -19.61
N ASP A 63 41.44 -107.13 -19.68
CA ASP A 63 42.32 -107.16 -18.51
C ASP A 63 42.17 -105.89 -17.66
N LYS A 64 42.08 -104.71 -18.29
CA LYS A 64 41.77 -103.45 -17.60
C LYS A 64 40.40 -103.46 -16.94
N MET A 65 39.45 -104.21 -17.51
CA MET A 65 38.12 -104.44 -16.94
C MET A 65 38.13 -105.52 -15.84
N GLY A 66 39.22 -106.29 -15.69
CA GLY A 66 39.37 -107.32 -14.67
C GLY A 66 38.61 -108.62 -14.94
N LEU A 67 38.22 -108.89 -16.19
CA LEU A 67 37.47 -110.09 -16.57
C LEU A 67 38.39 -111.31 -16.65
N LYS A 68 38.06 -112.41 -15.96
CA LYS A 68 38.83 -113.67 -15.98
C LYS A 68 38.10 -114.76 -16.76
N GLY A 69 38.83 -115.59 -17.51
CA GLY A 69 38.28 -116.80 -18.16
C GLY A 69 37.61 -116.60 -19.52
N TYR A 70 37.98 -115.53 -20.25
CA TYR A 70 37.60 -115.31 -21.65
C TYR A 70 38.58 -115.99 -22.62
N GLN A 71 38.17 -116.29 -23.84
CA GLN A 71 39.05 -116.77 -24.92
C GLN A 71 38.95 -115.86 -26.14
N ILE A 72 40.08 -115.43 -26.70
CA ILE A 72 40.12 -114.60 -27.91
C ILE A 72 40.47 -115.47 -29.12
N GLY A 73 39.53 -115.61 -30.06
CA GLY A 73 39.79 -116.19 -31.39
C GLY A 73 40.27 -115.14 -32.39
N LYS A 74 40.69 -115.57 -33.59
CA LYS A 74 41.20 -114.67 -34.64
C LYS A 74 40.23 -113.54 -35.02
N THR A 75 38.92 -113.78 -34.88
CA THR A 75 37.85 -112.84 -35.30
C THR A 75 36.78 -112.56 -34.24
N LYS A 76 36.69 -113.35 -33.16
CA LYS A 76 35.63 -113.25 -32.14
C LYS A 76 36.18 -113.53 -30.74
N VAL A 77 35.57 -112.92 -29.71
CA VAL A 77 35.85 -113.19 -28.30
C VAL A 77 34.75 -114.10 -27.74
N PHE A 78 35.15 -115.20 -27.10
CA PHE A 78 34.26 -116.14 -26.44
C PHE A 78 34.20 -115.81 -24.94
N LEU A 79 32.99 -115.55 -24.46
CA LEU A 79 32.68 -115.20 -23.08
C LEU A 79 31.91 -116.35 -22.42
N ARG A 80 32.10 -116.53 -21.12
CA ARG A 80 31.29 -117.44 -20.31
C ARG A 80 29.92 -116.81 -20.01
N ALA A 81 28.94 -117.65 -19.68
CA ALA A 81 27.62 -117.19 -19.26
C ALA A 81 27.73 -116.17 -18.10
N GLY A 82 26.95 -115.09 -18.17
CA GLY A 82 26.96 -114.00 -17.18
C GLY A 82 27.97 -112.86 -17.44
N GLN A 83 29.08 -113.12 -18.15
CA GLN A 83 30.11 -112.09 -18.41
C GLN A 83 29.62 -110.98 -19.34
N MET A 84 28.72 -111.30 -20.29
CA MET A 84 28.11 -110.30 -21.16
C MET A 84 27.22 -109.34 -20.36
N ALA A 85 26.49 -109.85 -19.36
CA ALA A 85 25.65 -109.02 -18.50
C ALA A 85 26.50 -108.08 -17.60
N GLU A 86 27.66 -108.54 -17.11
CA GLU A 86 28.60 -107.68 -16.38
C GLU A 86 29.16 -106.57 -17.28
N LEU A 87 29.53 -106.88 -18.52
CA LEU A 87 29.97 -105.91 -19.52
C LEU A 87 28.88 -104.87 -19.84
N ASP A 88 27.64 -105.31 -20.01
CA ASP A 88 26.51 -104.41 -20.27
C ASP A 88 26.17 -103.54 -19.05
N ALA A 89 26.29 -104.07 -17.83
CA ALA A 89 26.10 -103.29 -16.60
C ALA A 89 27.14 -102.16 -16.48
N ARG A 90 28.43 -102.45 -16.74
CA ARG A 90 29.48 -101.42 -16.75
C ARG A 90 29.31 -100.41 -17.87
N ARG A 91 28.87 -100.86 -19.05
CA ARG A 91 28.52 -99.95 -20.15
C ARG A 91 27.40 -98.99 -19.74
N ALA A 92 26.36 -99.49 -19.08
CA ALA A 92 25.27 -98.67 -18.57
C ALA A 92 25.77 -97.67 -17.49
N GLU A 93 26.68 -98.09 -16.62
CA GLU A 93 27.29 -97.23 -15.61
C GLU A 93 28.10 -96.07 -16.23
N VAL A 94 28.96 -96.36 -17.22
CA VAL A 94 29.76 -95.34 -17.93
C VAL A 94 28.85 -94.34 -18.64
N LEU A 95 27.82 -94.82 -19.33
CA LEU A 95 26.82 -93.96 -19.98
C LEU A 95 26.06 -93.12 -18.95
N GLY A 96 25.69 -93.70 -17.80
CA GLY A 96 25.05 -92.99 -16.69
C GLY A 96 25.94 -91.91 -16.08
N ASN A 97 27.23 -92.19 -15.88
CA ASN A 97 28.19 -91.22 -15.34
C ASN A 97 28.45 -90.07 -16.32
N ALA A 98 28.58 -90.35 -17.63
CA ALA A 98 28.67 -89.32 -18.65
C ALA A 98 27.41 -88.42 -18.68
N ALA A 99 26.21 -89.03 -18.60
CA ALA A 99 24.96 -88.28 -18.52
C ALA A 99 24.89 -87.41 -17.26
N LYS A 100 25.32 -87.91 -16.10
CA LYS A 100 25.39 -87.12 -14.84
C LYS A 100 26.29 -85.89 -14.98
N ILE A 101 27.44 -86.01 -15.63
CA ILE A 101 28.36 -84.88 -15.86
C ILE A 101 27.67 -83.82 -16.74
N ILE A 102 27.05 -84.23 -17.84
CA ILE A 102 26.33 -83.33 -18.76
C ILE A 102 25.16 -82.65 -18.03
N GLN A 103 24.35 -83.42 -17.31
CA GLN A 103 23.22 -82.90 -16.54
C GLN A 103 23.66 -81.92 -15.45
N ARG A 104 24.75 -82.21 -14.73
CA ARG A 104 25.34 -81.30 -13.74
C ARG A 104 25.74 -79.99 -14.41
N GLN A 105 26.47 -80.05 -15.51
CA GLN A 105 26.92 -78.86 -16.23
C GLN A 105 25.74 -78.04 -16.75
N MET A 106 24.69 -78.70 -17.26
CA MET A 106 23.49 -78.03 -17.76
C MET A 106 22.71 -77.37 -16.62
N ARG A 107 22.56 -78.03 -15.47
CA ARG A 107 21.92 -77.44 -14.27
C ARG A 107 22.69 -76.21 -13.79
N THR A 108 24.02 -76.29 -13.73
CA THR A 108 24.87 -75.14 -13.38
C THR A 108 24.72 -74.00 -14.40
N TYR A 109 24.66 -74.32 -15.69
CA TYR A 109 24.46 -73.32 -16.75
C TYR A 109 23.11 -72.60 -16.62
N ILE A 110 22.02 -73.34 -16.39
CA ILE A 110 20.67 -72.77 -16.22
C ILE A 110 20.65 -71.84 -14.99
N ALA A 111 21.12 -72.32 -13.83
CA ALA A 111 21.15 -71.52 -12.61
C ALA A 111 22.01 -70.25 -12.76
N ARG A 112 23.15 -70.36 -13.46
CA ARG A 112 24.02 -69.20 -13.73
C ARG A 112 23.34 -68.19 -14.65
N LYS A 113 22.61 -68.65 -15.67
CA LYS A 113 21.85 -67.78 -16.58
C LYS A 113 20.74 -67.03 -15.83
N GLU A 114 19.98 -67.73 -15.00
CA GLU A 114 18.92 -67.14 -14.17
C GLU A 114 19.48 -66.08 -13.20
N TYR A 115 20.59 -66.37 -12.54
CA TYR A 115 21.28 -65.41 -11.68
C TYR A 115 21.70 -64.14 -12.43
N PHE A 116 22.27 -64.26 -13.63
CA PHE A 116 22.65 -63.10 -14.42
C PHE A 116 21.45 -62.25 -14.84
N LEU A 117 20.33 -62.87 -15.20
CA LEU A 117 19.10 -62.16 -15.52
C LEU A 117 18.57 -61.38 -14.30
N LEU A 118 18.50 -62.04 -13.14
CA LEU A 118 18.05 -61.40 -11.90
C LEU A 118 18.97 -60.25 -11.48
N ARG A 119 20.30 -60.46 -11.52
CA ARG A 119 21.29 -59.43 -11.20
C ARG A 119 21.19 -58.23 -12.13
N ARG A 120 20.98 -58.46 -13.44
CA ARG A 120 20.80 -57.37 -14.40
C ARG A 120 19.54 -56.55 -14.10
N ALA A 121 18.42 -57.21 -13.79
CA ALA A 121 17.18 -56.52 -13.39
C ALA A 121 17.37 -55.70 -12.10
N ALA A 122 18.04 -56.25 -11.09
CA ALA A 122 18.32 -55.56 -9.84
C ALA A 122 19.19 -54.30 -10.02
N ILE A 123 20.25 -54.38 -10.84
CA ILE A 123 21.12 -53.24 -11.14
C ILE A 123 20.35 -52.13 -11.88
N GLN A 124 19.48 -52.49 -12.83
CA GLN A 124 18.65 -51.54 -13.56
C GLN A 124 17.69 -50.79 -12.62
N LEU A 125 17.03 -51.51 -11.72
CA LEU A 125 16.20 -50.88 -10.68
C LEU A 125 17.06 -49.95 -9.81
N GLN A 126 18.16 -50.43 -9.24
CA GLN A 126 19.04 -49.61 -8.39
C GLN A 126 19.56 -48.34 -9.08
N ALA A 127 19.83 -48.39 -10.39
CA ALA A 127 20.21 -47.23 -11.18
C ALA A 127 19.05 -46.22 -11.28
N CYS A 128 17.84 -46.67 -11.66
CA CYS A 128 16.65 -45.80 -11.70
C CYS A 128 16.34 -45.14 -10.34
N TRP A 129 16.44 -45.88 -9.24
CA TRP A 129 16.19 -45.33 -7.90
C TRP A 129 17.22 -44.24 -7.53
N ARG A 130 18.50 -44.43 -7.86
CA ARG A 130 19.55 -43.41 -7.63
C ARG A 130 19.35 -42.17 -8.49
N GLU A 131 18.93 -42.33 -9.73
CA GLU A 131 18.62 -41.21 -10.63
C GLU A 131 17.38 -40.42 -10.17
N PHE A 132 16.35 -41.13 -9.69
CA PHE A 132 15.13 -40.51 -9.16
C PHE A 132 15.40 -39.71 -7.89
N ASP A 133 16.17 -40.24 -6.94
CA ASP A 133 16.53 -39.54 -5.71
C ASP A 133 17.33 -38.26 -5.96
N LEU A 134 18.29 -38.29 -6.90
CA LEU A 134 19.10 -37.11 -7.23
C LEU A 134 18.26 -36.04 -7.95
N SER A 135 17.39 -36.46 -8.88
CA SER A 135 16.46 -35.58 -9.59
C SER A 135 15.48 -34.91 -8.63
N LEU A 136 14.91 -35.69 -7.69
CA LEU A 136 14.00 -35.19 -6.66
C LEU A 136 14.70 -34.19 -5.72
N TYR A 137 15.93 -34.47 -5.30
CA TYR A 137 16.72 -33.56 -4.48
C TYR A 137 17.02 -32.23 -5.20
N CYS A 138 17.41 -32.28 -6.48
CA CYS A 138 17.63 -31.09 -7.30
C CYS A 138 16.35 -30.26 -7.51
N LEU A 139 15.20 -30.93 -7.71
CA LEU A 139 13.89 -30.27 -7.82
C LEU A 139 13.51 -29.57 -6.51
N ILE A 140 13.62 -30.26 -5.38
CA ILE A 140 13.33 -29.70 -4.05
C ILE A 140 14.25 -28.50 -3.76
N SER A 141 15.54 -28.59 -4.10
CA SER A 141 16.49 -27.50 -3.94
C SER A 141 16.13 -26.28 -4.80
N SER A 142 15.67 -26.50 -6.04
CA SER A 142 15.24 -25.43 -6.94
C SER A 142 13.98 -24.73 -6.44
N ILE A 143 12.99 -25.49 -5.97
CA ILE A 143 11.75 -24.95 -5.36
C ILE A 143 12.07 -24.12 -4.12
N ARG A 144 12.97 -24.61 -3.24
CA ARG A 144 13.41 -23.87 -2.04
C ARG A 144 14.10 -22.55 -2.39
N LYS A 145 14.96 -22.54 -3.41
CA LYS A 145 15.62 -21.31 -3.87
C LYS A 145 14.62 -20.30 -4.42
N GLN A 146 13.65 -20.74 -5.22
CA GLN A 146 12.61 -19.85 -5.74
C GLN A 146 11.74 -19.26 -4.62
N PHE A 147 11.34 -20.08 -3.64
CA PHE A 147 10.56 -19.60 -2.51
C PHE A 147 11.33 -18.58 -1.66
N GLU A 148 12.64 -18.82 -1.45
CA GLU A 148 13.52 -17.90 -0.75
C GLU A 148 13.67 -16.56 -1.51
N GLN A 149 13.75 -16.59 -2.84
CA GLN A 149 13.75 -15.39 -3.68
C GLN A 149 12.45 -14.58 -3.52
N LEU A 150 11.29 -15.24 -3.62
CA LEU A 150 9.99 -14.58 -3.43
C LEU A 150 9.85 -13.96 -2.03
N ARG A 151 10.36 -14.62 -0.98
CA ARG A 151 10.38 -14.04 0.37
C ARG A 151 11.25 -12.79 0.45
N ARG A 152 12.42 -12.78 -0.19
CA ARG A 152 13.32 -11.63 -0.22
C ARG A 152 12.73 -10.47 -1.01
N GLU A 153 12.13 -10.75 -2.15
CA GLU A 153 11.44 -9.75 -2.97
C GLU A 153 10.26 -9.13 -2.21
N ALA A 154 9.42 -9.93 -1.57
CA ALA A 154 8.32 -9.43 -0.74
C ALA A 154 8.82 -8.56 0.43
N ALA A 155 9.92 -8.95 1.09
CA ALA A 155 10.54 -8.16 2.14
C ALA A 155 11.13 -6.85 1.60
N ALA A 156 11.80 -6.89 0.45
CA ALA A 156 12.36 -5.70 -0.22
C ALA A 156 11.26 -4.71 -0.60
N VAL A 157 10.17 -5.17 -1.24
CA VAL A 157 9.02 -4.33 -1.58
C VAL A 157 8.39 -3.71 -0.33
N LYS A 158 8.32 -4.47 0.78
CA LYS A 158 7.82 -3.94 2.06
C LYS A 158 8.72 -2.84 2.61
N ILE A 159 10.04 -3.03 2.60
CA ILE A 159 11.01 -2.03 3.05
C ILE A 159 10.94 -0.79 2.14
N GLU A 160 10.94 -0.97 0.82
CA GLU A 160 10.82 0.11 -0.15
C GLU A 160 9.54 0.91 0.03
N LYS A 161 8.40 0.24 0.24
CA LYS A 161 7.11 0.88 0.51
C LYS A 161 7.21 1.82 1.71
N TYR A 162 7.74 1.34 2.84
CA TYR A 162 7.88 2.16 4.05
C TYR A 162 8.89 3.29 3.85
N PHE A 163 9.98 3.03 3.14
CA PHE A 163 10.99 4.05 2.86
C PHE A 163 10.44 5.18 1.98
N ARG A 164 9.74 4.85 0.89
CA ARG A 164 9.10 5.85 0.01
C ARG A 164 8.08 6.69 0.79
N CYS A 165 7.26 6.06 1.63
CA CYS A 165 6.33 6.76 2.52
C CYS A 165 7.06 7.70 3.50
N TYR A 166 8.14 7.24 4.13
CA TYR A 166 8.92 8.04 5.06
C TYR A 166 9.54 9.26 4.38
N VAL A 167 10.16 9.09 3.20
CA VAL A 167 10.78 10.19 2.44
C VAL A 167 9.72 11.23 2.07
N ALA A 168 8.58 10.80 1.52
CA ALA A 168 7.48 11.71 1.15
C ALA A 168 6.88 12.43 2.37
N SER A 169 6.69 11.71 3.48
CA SER A 169 6.18 12.30 4.73
C SER A 169 7.15 13.33 5.30
N LYS A 170 8.45 13.03 5.26
CA LYS A 170 9.50 13.94 5.73
C LYS A 170 9.56 15.20 4.88
N SER A 171 9.56 15.08 3.54
CA SER A 171 9.57 16.24 2.65
C SER A 171 8.33 17.11 2.84
N TYR A 172 7.14 16.50 2.96
CA TYR A 172 5.90 17.21 3.23
C TYR A 172 5.94 17.93 4.58
N LEU A 173 6.40 17.26 5.64
CA LEU A 173 6.47 17.85 6.97
C LEU A 173 7.45 19.03 7.00
N THR A 174 8.63 18.91 6.37
CA THR A 174 9.58 20.01 6.26
C THR A 174 8.95 21.21 5.53
N LEU A 175 8.31 20.98 4.38
CA LEU A 175 7.64 22.05 3.63
C LEU A 175 6.52 22.71 4.44
N ARG A 176 5.70 21.90 5.13
CA ARG A 176 4.62 22.38 6.00
C ARG A 176 5.16 23.23 7.15
N MET A 177 6.24 22.80 7.79
CA MET A 177 6.86 23.59 8.87
C MET A 177 7.40 24.92 8.34
N SER A 178 8.10 24.93 7.20
CA SER A 178 8.56 26.16 6.56
C SER A 178 7.38 27.10 6.21
N ALA A 179 6.30 26.56 5.63
CA ALA A 179 5.12 27.33 5.29
C ALA A 179 4.45 27.94 6.53
N ILE A 180 4.29 27.18 7.62
CA ILE A 180 3.74 27.67 8.90
C ILE A 180 4.63 28.77 9.49
N THR A 181 5.96 28.63 9.45
CA THR A 181 6.89 29.66 9.92
C THR A 181 6.74 30.95 9.11
N ILE A 182 6.63 30.87 7.78
CA ILE A 182 6.42 32.05 6.93
C ILE A 182 5.05 32.68 7.21
N GLN A 183 3.98 31.89 7.28
CA GLN A 183 2.62 32.38 7.53
C GLN A 183 2.49 33.05 8.90
N THR A 184 3.08 32.48 9.94
CA THR A 184 3.07 33.08 11.28
C THR A 184 3.88 34.37 11.31
N GLY A 185 5.03 34.41 10.62
CA GLY A 185 5.82 35.63 10.42
C GLY A 185 5.05 36.74 9.70
N LEU A 186 4.38 36.42 8.59
CA LEU A 186 3.56 37.37 7.83
C LEU A 186 2.41 37.93 8.67
N ARG A 187 1.65 37.07 9.37
CA ARG A 187 0.57 37.52 10.26
C ARG A 187 1.09 38.46 11.36
N ALA A 188 2.23 38.14 11.95
CA ALA A 188 2.86 39.00 12.95
C ALA A 188 3.33 40.34 12.36
N MET A 189 3.85 40.35 11.12
CA MET A 189 4.25 41.56 10.41
C MET A 189 3.04 42.47 10.16
N THR A 190 1.96 41.94 9.59
CA THR A 190 0.72 42.69 9.34
C THR A 190 0.17 43.30 10.63
N ALA A 191 0.12 42.54 11.73
CA ALA A 191 -0.33 43.04 13.02
C ALA A 191 0.57 44.17 13.57
N ARG A 192 1.89 44.05 13.41
CA ARG A 192 2.86 45.08 13.82
C ARG A 192 2.76 46.35 12.98
N ASP A 193 2.54 46.21 11.67
CA ASP A 193 2.37 47.35 10.78
C ASP A 193 1.07 48.09 11.06
N GLU A 194 -0.03 47.37 11.29
CA GLU A 194 -1.29 47.97 11.72
C GLU A 194 -1.14 48.70 13.06
N PHE A 195 -0.46 48.09 14.03
CA PHE A 195 -0.17 48.74 15.31
C PHE A 195 0.69 50.00 15.15
N ARG A 196 1.73 49.94 14.32
CA ARG A 196 2.59 51.10 14.01
C ARG A 196 1.78 52.22 13.39
N HIS A 197 0.93 51.90 12.42
CA HIS A 197 0.04 52.86 11.78
C HIS A 197 -0.90 53.51 12.80
N ARG A 198 -1.58 52.71 13.64
CA ARG A 198 -2.43 53.25 14.73
C ARG A 198 -1.67 54.18 15.67
N LYS A 199 -0.42 53.85 16.03
CA LYS A 199 0.44 54.70 16.88
C LYS A 199 0.77 56.02 16.18
N GLN A 200 1.13 55.98 14.90
CA GLN A 200 1.40 57.17 14.08
C GLN A 200 0.15 58.04 13.95
N THR A 201 -1.00 57.45 13.64
CA THR A 201 -2.28 58.17 13.52
C THR A 201 -2.66 58.84 14.84
N LYS A 202 -2.49 58.16 15.98
CA LYS A 202 -2.75 58.77 17.29
C LYS A 202 -1.83 59.95 17.59
N ALA A 203 -0.54 59.86 17.24
CA ALA A 203 0.39 60.96 17.37
C ALA A 203 0.03 62.14 16.44
N ALA A 204 -0.35 61.85 15.19
CA ALA A 204 -0.82 62.86 14.24
C ALA A 204 -2.07 63.59 14.75
N ILE A 205 -3.06 62.86 15.26
CA ILE A 205 -4.28 63.44 15.86
C ILE A 205 -3.92 64.35 17.04
N PHE A 206 -2.98 63.94 17.90
CA PHE A 206 -2.55 64.77 19.03
C PHE A 206 -1.92 66.09 18.57
N ILE A 207 -1.03 66.03 17.57
CA ILE A 207 -0.39 67.23 16.98
C ILE A 207 -1.44 68.13 16.33
N GLN A 208 -2.34 67.56 15.53
CA GLN A 208 -3.42 68.28 14.86
C GLN A 208 -4.35 68.97 15.87
N ALA A 209 -4.78 68.25 16.91
CA ALA A 209 -5.64 68.80 17.96
C ALA A 209 -4.96 69.98 18.68
N HIS A 210 -3.66 69.84 19.00
CA HIS A 210 -2.91 70.91 19.62
C HIS A 210 -2.76 72.13 18.70
N TYR A 211 -2.49 71.91 17.42
CA TYR A 211 -2.43 72.97 16.41
C TYR A 211 -3.76 73.70 16.25
N HIS A 212 -4.88 72.97 16.13
CA HIS A 212 -6.21 73.55 16.04
C HIS A 212 -6.52 74.40 17.29
N CYS A 213 -6.26 73.87 18.49
CA CYS A 213 -6.43 74.61 19.74
C CYS A 213 -5.59 75.90 19.76
N TYR A 214 -4.32 75.81 19.39
CA TYR A 214 -3.42 76.97 19.33
C TYR A 214 -3.92 78.03 18.34
N ARG A 215 -4.39 77.62 17.16
CA ARG A 215 -4.88 78.52 16.11
C ARG A 215 -6.11 79.31 16.59
N GLU A 216 -7.10 78.61 17.16
CA GLU A 216 -8.32 79.25 17.69
C GLU A 216 -8.00 80.16 18.88
N TYR A 217 -7.12 79.73 19.79
CA TYR A 217 -6.68 80.56 20.92
C TYR A 217 -5.94 81.82 20.45
N SER A 218 -5.05 81.71 19.48
CA SER A 218 -4.33 82.84 18.89
C SER A 218 -5.30 83.83 18.24
N TYR A 219 -6.27 83.33 17.46
CA TYR A 219 -7.32 84.13 16.86
C TYR A 219 -8.15 84.88 17.91
N TYR A 220 -8.65 84.17 18.93
CA TYR A 220 -9.38 84.78 20.05
C TYR A 220 -8.56 85.88 20.74
N LYS A 221 -7.28 85.63 21.02
CA LYS A 221 -6.39 86.61 21.67
C LYS A 221 -6.17 87.85 20.79
N SER A 222 -6.06 87.68 19.48
CA SER A 222 -5.96 88.79 18.53
C SER A 222 -7.26 89.61 18.49
N LEU A 223 -8.42 88.94 18.47
CA LEU A 223 -9.73 89.56 18.48
C LEU A 223 -9.99 90.33 19.78
N GLN A 224 -9.62 89.76 20.93
CA GLN A 224 -9.72 90.41 22.23
C GLN A 224 -8.90 91.71 22.26
N LYS A 225 -7.64 91.68 21.77
CA LYS A 225 -6.81 92.88 21.66
C LYS A 225 -7.46 93.93 20.76
N ALA A 226 -7.93 93.54 19.58
CA ALA A 226 -8.60 94.44 18.65
C ALA A 226 -9.88 95.06 19.26
N ALA A 227 -10.68 94.26 19.95
CA ALA A 227 -11.89 94.70 20.64
C ALA A 227 -11.57 95.72 21.75
N ILE A 228 -10.57 95.44 22.60
CA ILE A 228 -10.14 96.36 23.67
C ILE A 228 -9.67 97.69 23.07
N VAL A 229 -8.80 97.66 22.05
CA VAL A 229 -8.32 98.88 21.38
C VAL A 229 -9.48 99.68 20.79
N THR A 230 -10.41 99.02 20.12
CA THR A 230 -11.59 99.65 19.52
C THR A 230 -12.51 100.25 20.59
N GLN A 231 -12.77 99.52 21.68
CA GLN A 231 -13.58 99.99 22.81
C GLN A 231 -12.93 101.19 23.52
N CYS A 232 -11.63 101.14 23.80
CA CYS A 232 -10.87 102.25 24.38
C CYS A 232 -10.88 103.48 23.46
N GLY A 233 -10.70 103.28 22.15
CA GLY A 233 -10.79 104.32 21.14
C GLY A 233 -12.19 104.97 21.10
N TRP A 234 -13.25 104.15 21.14
CA TRP A 234 -14.63 104.61 21.17
C TRP A 234 -14.95 105.39 22.44
N ARG A 235 -14.62 104.86 23.63
CA ARG A 235 -14.76 105.57 24.91
C ARG A 235 -14.05 106.92 24.90
N SER A 236 -12.84 106.96 24.37
CA SER A 236 -12.06 108.21 24.22
C SER A 236 -12.71 109.18 23.24
N ARG A 237 -13.34 108.69 22.15
CA ARG A 237 -14.07 109.51 21.19
C ARG A 237 -15.33 110.13 21.81
N VAL A 238 -16.10 109.35 22.56
CA VAL A 238 -17.30 109.81 23.28
C VAL A 238 -16.92 110.86 24.31
N ALA A 239 -15.95 110.59 25.20
CA ALA A 239 -15.50 111.55 26.20
C ALA A 239 -14.95 112.86 25.58
N ARG A 240 -14.23 112.76 24.44
CA ARG A 240 -13.78 113.95 23.70
C ARG A 240 -14.93 114.72 23.05
N LYS A 241 -16.01 114.05 22.63
CA LYS A 241 -17.22 114.69 22.12
C LYS A 241 -17.93 115.44 23.24
N GLU A 242 -18.18 114.79 24.37
CA GLU A 242 -18.79 115.39 25.57
C GLU A 242 -17.98 116.60 26.06
N LEU A 243 -16.64 116.48 26.15
CA LEU A 243 -15.78 117.60 26.54
C LEU A 243 -15.88 118.78 25.56
N ARG A 244 -16.00 118.53 24.24
CA ARG A 244 -16.21 119.59 23.25
C ARG A 244 -17.56 120.26 23.45
N GLU A 245 -18.63 119.50 23.67
CA GLU A 245 -19.95 120.04 23.96
C GLU A 245 -19.95 120.90 25.24
N LEU A 246 -19.37 120.41 26.33
CA LEU A 246 -19.20 121.16 27.59
C LEU A 246 -18.33 122.42 27.40
N LYS A 247 -17.28 122.35 26.58
CA LYS A 247 -16.46 123.53 26.24
C LYS A 247 -17.22 124.55 25.41
N MET A 248 -18.06 124.13 24.47
CA MET A 248 -18.91 125.03 23.68
C MET A 248 -19.96 125.70 24.57
N VAL A 249 -20.62 124.95 25.46
CA VAL A 249 -21.55 125.46 26.47
C VAL A 249 -20.86 126.43 27.44
N SER A 250 -19.66 126.10 27.93
CA SER A 250 -18.85 126.99 28.77
C SER A 250 -18.42 128.27 28.04
N LYS A 251 -18.05 128.17 26.75
CA LYS A 251 -17.69 129.34 25.91
C LYS A 251 -18.91 130.22 25.61
N ALA A 252 -20.10 129.64 25.48
CA ALA A 252 -21.37 130.36 25.36
C ALA A 252 -21.87 130.95 26.70
N LEU A 253 -21.55 130.32 27.84
CA LEU A 253 -21.82 130.83 29.19
C LEU A 253 -20.76 131.83 29.68
N ARG A 254 -19.59 131.94 29.04
CA ARG A 254 -18.52 132.89 29.40
C ARG A 254 -18.99 134.36 29.49
N PRO A 255 -19.81 134.88 28.55
CA PRO A 255 -20.43 136.20 28.67
C PRO A 255 -21.40 136.26 29.86
N HIS A 256 -22.14 135.18 30.12
CA HIS A 256 -23.07 135.08 31.24
C HIS A 256 -22.38 134.99 32.60
N VAL A 257 -21.23 134.32 32.73
CA VAL A 257 -20.45 134.23 33.96
C VAL A 257 -19.62 135.51 34.18
N ALA A 258 -19.21 136.19 33.11
CA ALA A 258 -18.66 137.55 33.20
C ALA A 258 -19.72 138.58 33.68
N LEU A 259 -20.99 138.41 33.29
CA LEU A 259 -22.13 139.18 33.81
C LEU A 259 -22.56 138.73 35.22
N TYR A 260 -22.48 137.44 35.55
CA TYR A 260 -22.86 136.90 36.86
C TYR A 260 -21.81 137.19 37.96
N LYS A 261 -20.54 137.44 37.59
CA LYS A 261 -19.51 137.93 38.54
C LYS A 261 -19.71 139.39 38.95
N ILE A 262 -20.52 140.16 38.20
CA ILE A 262 -20.91 141.54 38.52
C ILE A 262 -22.24 141.58 39.33
N SER A 263 -23.01 140.48 39.39
CA SER A 263 -24.39 140.50 39.92
C SER A 263 -24.71 139.43 40.99
N PHE A 264 -23.75 138.90 41.74
CA PHE A 264 -24.05 138.02 42.89
C PHE A 264 -23.34 138.45 44.17
N ARG A 265 -23.63 139.69 44.59
CA ARG A 265 -23.58 140.15 45.97
C ARG A 265 -24.94 140.76 46.30
N VAL A 266 -26.01 139.95 46.36
CA VAL A 266 -27.27 140.17 47.11
C VAL A 266 -28.10 138.88 47.06
N GLY A 267 -28.44 138.33 48.25
CA GLY A 267 -29.82 137.91 48.58
C GLY A 267 -30.36 136.51 48.26
N CYS A 268 -30.41 135.69 49.30
CA CYS A 268 -31.58 134.96 49.85
C CYS A 268 -32.13 133.63 49.27
N GLU A 269 -32.36 132.75 50.26
CA GLU A 269 -33.20 131.56 50.44
C GLU A 269 -34.53 131.43 49.66
N GLY A 270 -34.99 130.18 49.45
CA GLY A 270 -36.42 129.87 49.27
C GLY A 270 -36.80 128.71 48.32
N ASP A 271 -36.73 127.48 48.84
CA ASP A 271 -37.71 126.37 48.77
C ASP A 271 -38.42 125.85 47.48
N ARG A 272 -38.56 124.50 47.42
CA ARG A 272 -39.65 123.63 46.87
C ARG A 272 -39.18 122.33 46.14
N GLY A 273 -39.62 121.16 46.65
CA GLY A 273 -39.75 119.88 45.91
C GLY A 273 -41.01 119.85 45.01
N PRO A 274 -41.57 118.69 44.53
CA PRO A 274 -41.21 117.26 44.70
C PRO A 274 -41.41 116.34 43.44
N GLN A 275 -41.20 115.01 43.61
CA GLN A 275 -41.76 113.84 42.87
C GLN A 275 -41.37 113.50 41.41
N ARG A 276 -40.57 112.42 41.24
CA ARG A 276 -40.61 111.51 40.05
C ARG A 276 -39.90 110.18 40.31
N GLY A 277 -40.57 109.24 40.99
CA GLY A 277 -39.99 107.93 41.38
C GLY A 277 -40.76 106.68 40.93
N LYS A 278 -41.77 106.79 40.06
CA LYS A 278 -42.62 105.64 39.64
C LYS A 278 -42.56 105.29 38.15
N GLY A 279 -41.73 105.97 37.36
CA GLY A 279 -41.63 105.76 35.91
C GLY A 279 -40.50 104.83 35.44
N GLN A 280 -39.43 104.67 36.21
CA GLN A 280 -38.26 103.85 35.82
C GLN A 280 -38.41 102.38 36.18
N THR A 281 -39.14 102.07 37.25
CA THR A 281 -39.40 100.67 37.67
C THR A 281 -40.40 99.98 36.75
N ARG A 282 -41.40 100.70 36.22
CA ARG A 282 -42.39 100.16 35.27
C ARG A 282 -41.77 99.84 33.91
N LYS A 283 -40.92 100.73 33.38
CA LYS A 283 -40.18 100.50 32.12
C LYS A 283 -39.19 99.34 32.22
N ARG A 284 -38.51 99.18 33.37
CA ARG A 284 -37.63 98.02 33.62
C ARG A 284 -38.38 96.71 33.73
N VAL A 285 -39.57 96.71 34.35
CA VAL A 285 -40.41 95.50 34.42
C VAL A 285 -40.95 95.13 33.03
N GLU A 286 -41.39 96.10 32.23
CA GLU A 286 -41.81 95.87 30.83
C GLU A 286 -40.64 95.35 29.98
N GLU A 287 -39.43 95.89 30.14
CA GLU A 287 -38.22 95.40 29.45
C GLU A 287 -37.82 93.99 29.88
N LEU A 288 -37.87 93.67 31.18
CA LEU A 288 -37.56 92.33 31.69
C LEU A 288 -38.63 91.31 31.26
N THR A 289 -39.89 91.72 31.18
CA THR A 289 -40.98 90.86 30.67
C THR A 289 -40.77 90.54 29.19
N TRP A 290 -40.35 91.54 28.40
CA TRP A 290 -39.96 91.34 26.99
C TRP A 290 -38.73 90.43 26.82
N ARG A 291 -37.68 90.59 27.64
CA ARG A 291 -36.49 89.72 27.60
C ARG A 291 -36.82 88.27 27.97
N LEU A 292 -37.67 88.07 28.98
CA LEU A 292 -38.11 86.74 29.39
C LEU A 292 -38.97 86.06 28.31
N GLN A 293 -39.85 86.81 27.64
CA GLN A 293 -40.65 86.29 26.53
C GLN A 293 -39.78 85.96 25.31
N LEU A 294 -38.80 86.79 24.99
CA LEU A 294 -37.84 86.52 23.92
C LEU A 294 -36.98 85.29 24.22
N GLU A 295 -36.48 85.15 25.44
CA GLU A 295 -35.69 83.99 25.86
C GLU A 295 -36.52 82.70 25.83
N LYS A 296 -37.80 82.75 26.24
CA LYS A 296 -38.73 81.60 26.10
C LYS A 296 -38.91 81.19 24.64
N ARG A 297 -39.04 82.14 23.71
CA ARG A 297 -39.14 81.85 22.27
C ARG A 297 -37.84 81.24 21.72
N LEU A 298 -36.69 81.77 22.11
CA LEU A 298 -35.39 81.22 21.70
C LEU A 298 -35.17 79.79 22.24
N ARG A 299 -35.65 79.49 23.44
CA ARG A 299 -35.60 78.12 23.99
C ARG A 299 -36.51 77.15 23.24
N THR A 300 -37.72 77.57 22.86
CA THR A 300 -38.61 76.72 22.05
C THR A 300 -38.04 76.47 20.67
N GLU A 301 -37.49 77.50 20.01
CA GLU A 301 -36.82 77.36 18.71
C GLU A 301 -35.56 76.46 18.79
N LEU A 302 -34.81 76.54 19.89
CA LEU A 302 -33.66 75.66 20.12
C LEU A 302 -34.08 74.20 20.33
N GLU A 303 -35.19 73.95 21.02
CA GLU A 303 -35.68 72.59 21.25
C GLU A 303 -36.33 72.01 19.98
N GLU A 304 -37.00 72.84 19.18
CA GLU A 304 -37.49 72.50 17.84
C GLU A 304 -36.34 72.15 16.88
N THR A 305 -35.26 72.93 16.86
CA THR A 305 -34.09 72.61 16.01
C THR A 305 -33.38 71.33 16.46
N LYS A 306 -33.21 71.11 17.77
CA LYS A 306 -32.67 69.85 18.30
C LYS A 306 -33.56 68.65 17.95
N SER A 307 -34.88 68.76 18.09
CA SER A 307 -35.81 67.69 17.72
C SER A 307 -35.81 67.40 16.21
N GLN A 308 -35.61 68.42 15.36
CA GLN A 308 -35.42 68.23 13.93
C GLN A 308 -34.09 67.55 13.59
N GLU A 309 -33.00 67.89 14.28
CA GLU A 309 -31.69 67.23 14.09
C GLU A 309 -31.70 65.78 14.57
N THR A 310 -32.33 65.50 15.72
CA THR A 310 -32.47 64.13 16.22
C THR A 310 -33.35 63.29 15.31
N ALA A 311 -34.42 63.85 14.73
CA ALA A 311 -35.22 63.17 13.71
C ALA A 311 -34.39 62.84 12.46
N LYS A 312 -33.62 63.80 11.93
CA LYS A 312 -32.72 63.57 10.78
C LYS A 312 -31.67 62.50 11.05
N LEU A 313 -31.08 62.48 12.25
CA LEU A 313 -30.11 61.45 12.65
C LEU A 313 -30.77 60.07 12.81
N GLN A 314 -31.98 60.02 13.37
CA GLN A 314 -32.76 58.78 13.47
C GLN A 314 -33.14 58.23 12.09
N ASP A 315 -33.53 59.09 11.15
CA ASP A 315 -33.83 58.69 9.77
C ASP A 315 -32.58 58.22 9.02
N ALA A 316 -31.44 58.91 9.20
CA ALA A 316 -30.16 58.47 8.64
C ALA A 316 -29.73 57.10 9.19
N LEU A 317 -29.93 56.83 10.48
CA LEU A 317 -29.66 55.53 11.09
C LEU A 317 -30.58 54.45 10.53
N ARG A 318 -31.88 54.73 10.36
CA ARG A 318 -32.84 53.79 9.73
C ARG A 318 -32.45 53.47 8.29
N MET A 319 -32.07 54.48 7.51
CA MET A 319 -31.60 54.28 6.12
C MET A 319 -30.33 53.44 6.06
N MET A 320 -29.37 53.68 6.96
CA MET A 320 -28.14 52.89 7.04
C MET A 320 -28.42 51.44 7.47
N GLN A 321 -29.37 51.23 8.39
CA GLN A 321 -29.80 49.89 8.79
C GLN A 321 -30.43 49.12 7.62
N ILE A 322 -31.32 49.76 6.85
CA ILE A 322 -31.93 49.16 5.66
C ILE A 322 -30.84 48.78 4.64
N GLN A 323 -29.84 49.64 4.41
CA GLN A 323 -28.73 49.33 3.51
C GLN A 323 -27.87 48.15 3.98
N ILE A 324 -27.64 48.03 5.30
CA ILE A 324 -26.95 46.88 5.90
C ILE A 324 -27.76 45.60 5.67
N ASP A 325 -29.07 45.64 5.89
CA ASP A 325 -29.95 44.49 5.72
C ASP A 325 -30.04 44.08 4.24
N GLU A 326 -30.09 45.04 3.31
CA GLU A 326 -29.99 44.78 1.87
C GLU A 326 -28.65 44.18 1.44
N ALA A 327 -27.53 44.69 1.98
CA ALA A 327 -26.19 44.14 1.72
C ALA A 327 -26.06 42.71 2.26
N ASN A 328 -26.58 42.45 3.46
CA ASN A 328 -26.63 41.10 4.05
C ASN A 328 -27.46 40.15 3.19
N ALA A 329 -28.63 40.58 2.70
CA ALA A 329 -29.46 39.79 1.80
C ALA A 329 -28.75 39.47 0.47
N LYS A 330 -27.97 40.40 -0.08
CA LYS A 330 -27.14 40.17 -1.28
C LYS A 330 -26.04 39.15 -1.02
N VAL A 331 -25.32 39.26 0.09
CA VAL A 331 -24.27 38.30 0.48
C VAL A 331 -24.83 36.90 0.69
N ILE A 332 -26.03 36.77 1.29
CA ILE A 332 -26.69 35.48 1.46
C ILE A 332 -27.02 34.87 0.08
N LYS A 333 -27.60 35.65 -0.84
CA LYS A 333 -27.89 35.20 -2.21
C LYS A 333 -26.63 34.80 -2.98
N GLU A 334 -25.54 35.55 -2.84
CA GLU A 334 -24.23 35.21 -3.44
C GLU A 334 -23.66 33.91 -2.85
N ARG A 335 -23.79 33.69 -1.54
CA ARG A 335 -23.36 32.44 -0.89
C ARG A 335 -24.20 31.25 -1.32
N GLU A 336 -25.50 31.41 -1.46
CA GLU A 336 -26.40 30.37 -1.95
C GLU A 336 -26.15 30.05 -3.43
N ALA A 337 -25.93 31.09 -4.26
CA ALA A 337 -25.55 30.92 -5.66
C ALA A 337 -24.17 30.23 -5.79
N ALA A 338 -23.19 30.59 -4.95
CA ALA A 338 -21.89 29.93 -4.92
C ALA A 338 -22.00 28.47 -4.46
N ARG A 339 -22.86 28.16 -3.47
CA ARG A 339 -23.13 26.78 -3.05
C ARG A 339 -23.78 25.97 -4.16
N LYS A 340 -24.82 26.51 -4.81
CA LYS A 340 -25.46 25.86 -5.96
C LYS A 340 -24.50 25.68 -7.13
N ALA A 341 -23.63 26.65 -7.41
CA ALA A 341 -22.59 26.50 -8.44
C ALA A 341 -21.52 25.47 -8.07
N ILE A 342 -21.27 25.20 -6.79
CA ILE A 342 -20.38 24.13 -6.32
C ILE A 342 -21.07 22.76 -6.41
N GLU A 343 -22.39 22.71 -6.19
CA GLU A 343 -23.19 21.47 -6.21
C GLU A 343 -23.61 21.06 -7.64
N GLU A 344 -23.90 22.03 -8.52
CA GLU A 344 -24.21 21.85 -9.94
C GLU A 344 -22.95 21.78 -10.82
N ALA A 345 -21.78 22.17 -10.30
CA ALA A 345 -20.53 21.89 -10.99
C ALA A 345 -20.33 20.36 -11.01
N PRO A 346 -20.23 19.73 -12.21
CA PRO A 346 -19.72 18.37 -12.27
C PRO A 346 -18.32 18.36 -11.65
N PRO A 347 -17.84 17.26 -11.07
CA PRO A 347 -16.53 17.20 -10.43
C PRO A 347 -15.44 17.40 -11.49
N VAL A 348 -15.09 18.65 -11.77
CA VAL A 348 -14.01 19.03 -12.66
C VAL A 348 -12.75 19.13 -11.81
N VAL A 349 -12.25 17.95 -11.45
CA VAL A 349 -10.82 17.76 -11.24
C VAL A 349 -10.20 17.91 -12.63
N LYS A 350 -9.53 19.03 -12.89
CA LYS A 350 -8.58 19.11 -14.00
C LYS A 350 -7.36 18.28 -13.62
N GLU A 351 -7.47 16.98 -13.81
CA GLU A 351 -6.32 16.12 -13.96
C GLU A 351 -5.62 16.51 -15.27
N THR A 352 -4.31 16.70 -15.16
CA THR A 352 -3.40 16.74 -16.30
C THR A 352 -3.61 15.46 -17.12
N PRO A 353 -3.61 15.50 -18.46
CA PRO A 353 -4.04 14.39 -19.30
C PRO A 353 -2.99 13.28 -19.26
N VAL A 354 -3.14 12.37 -18.31
CA VAL A 354 -2.33 11.18 -18.15
C VAL A 354 -3.29 10.07 -17.71
N ILE A 355 -3.61 9.20 -18.68
CA ILE A 355 -4.08 7.81 -18.52
C ILE A 355 -5.62 7.59 -18.56
N VAL A 356 -6.10 7.29 -19.77
CA VAL A 356 -7.37 6.57 -20.06
C VAL A 356 -7.36 5.12 -19.54
N GLN A 357 -6.20 4.59 -19.11
CA GLN A 357 -6.10 3.21 -18.62
C GLN A 357 -6.58 3.02 -17.17
N ASP A 358 -6.71 4.07 -16.36
CA ASP A 358 -6.91 3.88 -14.92
C ASP A 358 -8.40 3.79 -14.56
N THR A 359 -9.30 4.41 -15.30
CA THR A 359 -10.75 4.17 -15.18
C THR A 359 -11.12 2.77 -15.68
N GLU A 360 -10.60 2.34 -16.82
CA GLU A 360 -10.79 0.97 -17.31
C GLU A 360 -10.17 -0.06 -16.35
N LYS A 361 -8.97 0.22 -15.79
CA LYS A 361 -8.39 -0.63 -14.75
C LYS A 361 -9.24 -0.65 -13.48
N VAL A 362 -9.77 0.48 -13.04
CA VAL A 362 -10.65 0.51 -11.86
C VAL A 362 -11.90 -0.31 -12.11
N ASP A 363 -12.52 -0.21 -13.29
CA ASP A 363 -13.71 -1.00 -13.66
C ASP A 363 -13.40 -2.50 -13.81
N THR A 364 -12.24 -2.85 -14.37
CA THR A 364 -11.78 -4.25 -14.41
C THR A 364 -11.46 -4.79 -13.01
N LEU A 365 -10.86 -3.98 -12.14
CA LEU A 365 -10.53 -4.36 -10.77
C LEU A 365 -11.78 -4.48 -9.91
N THR A 366 -12.81 -3.64 -10.10
CA THR A 366 -14.10 -3.82 -9.42
C THR A 366 -14.80 -5.07 -9.90
N ALA A 367 -14.80 -5.36 -11.21
CA ALA A 367 -15.35 -6.61 -11.75
C ALA A 367 -14.60 -7.86 -11.24
N GLU A 368 -13.27 -7.79 -11.17
CA GLU A 368 -12.43 -8.85 -10.59
C GLU A 368 -12.72 -9.03 -9.08
N VAL A 369 -12.91 -7.95 -8.33
CA VAL A 369 -13.25 -8.03 -6.90
C VAL A 369 -14.64 -8.65 -6.70
N GLU A 370 -15.62 -8.35 -7.55
CA GLU A 370 -16.95 -8.98 -7.51
C GLU A 370 -16.89 -10.46 -7.89
N SER A 371 -16.13 -10.81 -8.93
CA SER A 371 -15.85 -12.18 -9.33
C SER A 371 -15.17 -12.99 -8.21
N LEU A 372 -14.13 -12.43 -7.59
CA LEU A 372 -13.41 -13.06 -6.50
C LEU A 372 -14.28 -13.22 -5.25
N LYS A 373 -15.19 -12.28 -4.97
CA LYS A 373 -16.17 -12.42 -3.90
C LYS A 373 -17.14 -13.58 -4.16
N ALA A 374 -17.60 -13.76 -5.40
CA ALA A 374 -18.46 -14.88 -5.78
C ALA A 374 -17.72 -16.23 -5.64
N LEU A 375 -16.47 -16.31 -6.13
CA LEU A 375 -15.64 -17.50 -5.95
C LEU A 375 -15.37 -17.81 -4.47
N LEU A 376 -15.11 -16.79 -3.66
CA LEU A 376 -14.92 -16.95 -2.22
C LEU A 376 -16.18 -17.50 -1.54
N GLN A 377 -17.38 -17.07 -1.96
CA GLN A 377 -18.63 -17.62 -1.46
C GLN A 377 -18.82 -19.09 -1.87
N ASN A 378 -18.53 -19.45 -3.11
CA ASN A 378 -18.62 -20.84 -3.58
C ASN A 378 -17.64 -21.76 -2.82
N VAL A 379 -16.37 -21.37 -2.69
CA VAL A 379 -15.38 -22.14 -1.93
C VAL A 379 -15.78 -22.30 -0.46
N LYS A 380 -16.40 -21.28 0.14
CA LYS A 380 -16.94 -21.40 1.51
C LYS A 380 -18.09 -22.41 1.58
N GLN A 381 -18.99 -22.43 0.60
CA GLN A 381 -20.07 -23.40 0.53
C GLN A 381 -19.54 -24.83 0.35
N GLU A 382 -18.62 -25.04 -0.59
CA GLU A 382 -17.95 -26.33 -0.80
C GLU A 382 -17.19 -26.80 0.44
N ALA A 383 -16.51 -25.90 1.15
CA ALA A 383 -15.82 -26.22 2.40
C ALA A 383 -16.80 -26.64 3.52
N GLU A 384 -17.96 -25.98 3.63
CA GLU A 384 -18.99 -26.38 4.58
C GLU A 384 -19.63 -27.72 4.22
N GLU A 385 -19.80 -28.00 2.93
CA GLU A 385 -20.33 -29.27 2.43
C GLU A 385 -19.34 -30.42 2.65
N ALA A 386 -18.05 -30.18 2.40
CA ALA A 386 -16.97 -31.11 2.71
C ALA A 386 -16.90 -31.42 4.21
N LYS A 387 -17.01 -30.40 5.08
CA LYS A 387 -17.06 -30.61 6.54
C LYS A 387 -18.24 -31.50 6.95
N LYS A 388 -19.43 -31.27 6.39
CA LYS A 388 -20.61 -32.12 6.65
C LYS A 388 -20.37 -33.56 6.23
N SER A 389 -19.81 -33.78 5.03
CA SER A 389 -19.49 -35.13 4.54
C SER A 389 -18.45 -35.86 5.41
N LEU A 390 -17.50 -35.12 5.99
CA LEU A 390 -16.47 -35.67 6.87
C LEU A 390 -17.04 -36.08 8.22
N ILE A 391 -17.93 -35.26 8.79
CA ILE A 391 -18.69 -35.60 10.02
C ILE A 391 -19.54 -36.86 9.80
N GLU A 392 -20.21 -36.98 8.65
CA GLU A 392 -20.98 -38.18 8.32
C GLU A 392 -20.09 -39.42 8.14
N ALA A 393 -18.93 -39.28 7.51
CA ALA A 393 -17.97 -40.38 7.35
C ALA A 393 -17.41 -40.83 8.71
N ASP A 394 -17.10 -39.88 9.61
CA ASP A 394 -16.64 -40.18 10.97
C ASP A 394 -17.72 -40.89 11.79
N ALA A 395 -18.99 -40.49 11.66
CA ALA A 395 -20.11 -41.18 12.30
C ALA A 395 -20.26 -42.63 11.78
N ARG A 396 -20.17 -42.85 10.46
CA ARG A 396 -20.19 -44.18 9.85
C ARG A 396 -19.01 -45.04 10.30
N ASN A 397 -17.81 -44.46 10.38
CA ASN A 397 -16.61 -45.14 10.85
C ASN A 397 -16.73 -45.53 12.33
N ALA A 398 -17.31 -44.67 13.17
CA ALA A 398 -17.58 -44.98 14.58
C ALA A 398 -18.57 -46.16 14.72
N GLU A 399 -19.62 -46.20 13.90
CA GLU A 399 -20.55 -47.34 13.86
C GLU A 399 -19.87 -48.64 13.39
N LEU A 400 -19.05 -48.59 12.35
CA LEU A 400 -18.30 -49.74 11.86
C LEU A 400 -17.32 -50.26 12.91
N MET A 401 -16.61 -49.38 13.61
CA MET A 401 -15.72 -49.74 14.72
C MET A 401 -16.48 -50.40 15.87
N LYS A 402 -17.71 -49.96 16.16
CA LYS A 402 -18.57 -50.59 17.16
C LYS A 402 -18.98 -52.00 16.72
N LYS A 403 -19.40 -52.16 15.46
CA LYS A 403 -19.73 -53.47 14.86
C LYS A 403 -18.53 -54.41 14.84
N PHE A 404 -17.33 -53.89 14.56
CA PHE A 404 -16.09 -54.68 14.55
C PHE A 404 -15.74 -55.18 15.96
N LYS A 405 -15.80 -54.31 16.97
CA LYS A 405 -15.61 -54.70 18.39
C LYS A 405 -16.65 -55.71 18.87
N ASP A 406 -17.90 -55.56 18.42
CA ASP A 406 -18.97 -56.51 18.76
C ASP A 406 -18.78 -57.85 18.04
N ALA A 407 -18.13 -57.88 16.86
CA ALA A 407 -17.78 -59.10 16.14
C ALA A 407 -16.55 -59.80 16.71
N GLU A 408 -15.50 -59.07 17.10
CA GLU A 408 -14.34 -59.63 17.84
C GLU A 408 -14.78 -60.32 19.12
N LYS A 409 -15.62 -59.65 19.93
CA LYS A 409 -16.18 -60.25 21.15
C LYS A 409 -16.99 -61.54 20.92
N ARG A 410 -17.57 -61.71 19.73
CA ARG A 410 -18.29 -62.94 19.35
C ARG A 410 -17.38 -64.02 18.80
N ALA A 411 -16.19 -63.65 18.31
CA ALA A 411 -15.18 -64.59 17.83
C ALA A 411 -14.29 -65.12 18.97
N ASP A 412 -14.15 -64.35 20.05
CA ASP A 412 -13.41 -64.71 21.27
C ASP A 412 -14.24 -65.51 22.29
N GLN A 413 -15.53 -65.75 22.03
CA GLN A 413 -16.44 -66.62 22.78
C GLN A 413 -16.67 -67.93 22.03
#